data_AF-A0A535DR34-F1
#
_entry.id   AF-A0A535DR34-F1
#
_cell.length_a   1.000
_cell.length_b   1.000
_cell.length_c   1.000
_cell.angle_alpha   90.00
_cell.angle_beta   90.00
_cell.angle_gamma   90.00
#
_symmetry.space_group_name_H-M   'P 1'
#
loop_
_entity.id
_entity.type
_entity.pdbx_description
1 polymer ?
#
loop_
_entity_poly.entity_id
_entity_poly.type
_entity_poly.pdbx_seq_one_letter_code
_entity_poly.pdbx_strand_id
1 'polypeptide(L)'
;MGNTVYYAAMENTAANQPIFYAGSQQTIDLCSVSACFPHVLTYPEPGAGTFTGKVETGSITCPSSGPCTLTIRVKVADVGRPTASSLLEEVGGYALAAAIQEGAEDNVSAQTDTVPLEIDGVCCYNFTAKKG
;
A
#
# COMPACT_ATOMS: atom_id res chain seq x y z
N MET A 1 19.48 -9.83 -1.16
CA MET A 1 18.78 -9.38 0.06
C MET A 1 18.16 -8.05 -0.33
N GLY A 2 16.90 -8.09 -0.76
CA GLY A 2 16.29 -7.10 -1.66
C GLY A 2 15.90 -5.79 -0.97
N ASN A 3 15.82 -4.73 -1.75
CA ASN A 3 15.34 -3.42 -1.29
C ASN A 3 13.92 -3.56 -0.72
N THR A 4 13.71 -3.14 0.53
CA THR A 4 12.37 -3.11 1.14
C THR A 4 11.52 -2.07 0.43
N VAL A 5 10.42 -2.49 -0.16
CA VAL A 5 9.40 -1.59 -0.69
C VAL A 5 8.56 -1.09 0.48
N TYR A 6 8.44 0.23 0.60
CA TYR A 6 7.55 0.89 1.55
C TYR A 6 6.39 1.51 0.79
N TYR A 7 5.24 1.61 1.46
CA TYR A 7 4.03 2.17 0.89
C TYR A 7 3.36 3.14 1.86
N ALA A 8 2.53 4.01 1.29
CA ALA A 8 1.54 4.79 2.02
C ALA A 8 0.25 4.72 1.20
N ALA A 9 -0.86 4.46 1.88
CA ALA A 9 -2.13 4.16 1.24
C ALA A 9 -3.31 4.76 1.99
N MET A 10 -4.41 4.91 1.26
CA MET A 10 -5.72 5.21 1.79
C MET A 10 -6.68 4.15 1.29
N GLU A 11 -7.45 3.56 2.21
CA GLU A 11 -8.56 2.70 1.86
C GLU A 11 -9.85 3.41 2.21
N ASN A 12 -10.79 3.48 1.26
CA ASN A 12 -12.15 3.86 1.57
C ASN A 12 -12.91 2.61 2.01
N THR A 13 -13.23 2.54 3.30
CA THR A 13 -13.92 1.37 3.86
C THR A 13 -15.36 1.27 3.33
N ALA A 14 -15.99 0.10 3.51
CA ALA A 14 -17.41 -0.09 3.18
C ALA A 14 -18.37 0.90 3.89
N ALA A 15 -17.94 1.48 5.02
CA ALA A 15 -18.67 2.52 5.74
C ALA A 15 -18.47 3.94 5.17
N ASN A 16 -17.74 4.07 4.05
CA ASN A 16 -17.30 5.33 3.47
C ASN A 16 -16.53 6.21 4.46
N GLN A 17 -15.73 5.55 5.31
CA GLN A 17 -14.82 6.18 6.27
C GLN A 17 -13.39 5.87 5.83
N PRO A 18 -12.67 6.85 5.26
CA PRO A 18 -11.31 6.62 4.79
C PRO A 18 -10.38 6.37 5.96
N ILE A 19 -9.54 5.35 5.83
CA ILE A 19 -8.41 5.10 6.71
C ILE A 19 -7.10 5.38 5.97
N PHE A 20 -6.11 5.90 6.69
CA PHE A 20 -4.80 6.22 6.14
C PHE A 20 -3.75 5.39 6.85
N TYR A 21 -2.81 4.85 6.09
CA TYR A 21 -1.83 3.94 6.65
C TYR A 21 -0.57 3.88 5.80
N ALA A 22 0.50 3.34 6.39
CA ALA A 22 1.78 3.14 5.74
C ALA A 22 2.48 1.92 6.34
N GLY A 23 3.52 1.45 5.65
CA GLY A 23 4.31 0.33 6.14
C GLY A 23 5.30 -0.19 5.11
N SER A 24 5.83 -1.38 5.39
CA SER A 24 6.60 -2.17 4.44
C SER A 24 5.69 -3.17 3.73
N GLN A 25 5.78 -3.23 2.40
CA GLN A 25 5.11 -4.23 1.59
C GLN A 25 5.46 -5.64 2.09
N GLN A 26 4.48 -6.51 2.16
CA GLN A 26 4.63 -7.90 2.60
C GLN A 26 4.35 -8.86 1.44
N THR A 27 4.91 -10.05 1.52
CA THR A 27 4.68 -11.09 0.52
C THR A 27 3.97 -12.26 1.18
N ILE A 28 2.88 -12.72 0.56
CA ILE A 28 2.24 -13.98 0.93
C ILE A 28 2.74 -15.07 0.00
N ASP A 29 3.32 -16.10 0.61
CA ASP A 29 3.83 -17.27 -0.11
C ASP A 29 2.69 -18.27 -0.32
N LEU A 30 2.16 -18.31 -1.54
CA LEU A 30 1.12 -19.25 -1.95
C LEU A 30 1.70 -20.65 -2.13
N CYS A 31 1.93 -21.33 -1.02
CA CYS A 31 2.38 -22.71 -0.98
C CYS A 31 1.19 -23.64 -1.32
N SER A 32 1.05 -24.01 -2.59
CA SER A 32 0.21 -25.15 -2.98
C SER A 32 1.01 -26.45 -2.93
N VAL A 33 0.33 -27.60 -2.82
CA VAL A 33 0.90 -28.95 -2.64
C VAL A 33 1.92 -29.41 -3.70
N SER A 34 2.09 -28.65 -4.78
CA SER A 34 3.03 -28.98 -5.86
C SER A 34 3.98 -27.87 -6.29
N ALA A 35 3.81 -26.62 -5.83
CA ALA A 35 4.74 -25.50 -6.06
C ALA A 35 4.31 -24.24 -5.29
N CYS A 36 5.29 -23.39 -4.96
CA CYS A 36 5.05 -22.00 -4.61
C CYS A 36 5.00 -21.18 -5.90
N PHE A 37 3.80 -20.74 -6.28
CA PHE A 37 3.57 -19.81 -7.39
C PHE A 37 3.63 -18.36 -6.86
N PRO A 38 3.85 -17.34 -7.72
CA PRO A 38 4.45 -16.07 -7.32
C PRO A 38 3.82 -15.43 -6.09
N HIS A 39 4.72 -14.93 -5.23
CA HIS A 39 4.43 -14.17 -4.04
C HIS A 39 3.40 -13.06 -4.32
N VAL A 40 2.22 -13.13 -3.67
CA VAL A 40 1.26 -12.01 -3.73
C VAL A 40 1.85 -10.87 -2.92
N LEU A 41 2.06 -9.73 -3.56
CA LEU A 41 2.47 -8.51 -2.87
C LEU A 41 1.24 -7.96 -2.15
N THR A 42 1.39 -7.67 -0.87
CA THR A 42 0.33 -7.09 -0.03
C THR A 42 0.81 -5.79 0.61
N TYR A 43 -0.11 -4.84 0.68
CA TYR A 43 0.03 -3.53 1.30
C TYR A 43 -0.91 -3.45 2.51
N PRO A 44 -0.60 -4.16 3.60
CA PRO A 44 -1.57 -4.47 4.65
C PRO A 44 -2.12 -3.22 5.34
N GLU A 45 -3.40 -3.26 5.63
CA GLU A 45 -4.09 -2.23 6.40
C GLU A 45 -3.80 -2.39 7.90
N PRO A 46 -4.05 -1.36 8.72
CA PRO A 46 -3.89 -1.47 10.16
C PRO A 46 -4.94 -2.41 10.78
N GLY A 47 -4.51 -3.37 11.58
CA GLY A 47 -5.38 -4.22 12.38
C GLY A 47 -6.02 -5.41 11.65
N ALA A 48 -5.74 -5.58 10.35
CA ALA A 48 -6.18 -6.72 9.57
C ALA A 48 -5.14 -7.86 9.59
N GLY A 49 -5.59 -9.10 9.81
CA GLY A 49 -4.85 -10.35 9.64
C GLY A 49 -3.44 -10.46 10.23
N THR A 50 -2.57 -11.21 9.54
CA THR A 50 -1.23 -11.62 10.05
C THR A 50 -0.21 -10.51 9.92
N PHE A 51 -0.30 -9.75 8.82
CA PHE A 51 0.53 -8.60 8.56
C PHE A 51 -0.30 -7.34 8.72
N THR A 52 0.21 -6.35 9.46
CA THR A 52 -0.51 -5.10 9.72
C THR A 52 0.32 -3.90 9.30
N GLY A 53 -0.32 -2.98 8.59
CA GLY A 53 0.20 -1.63 8.39
C GLY A 53 0.20 -0.81 9.68
N LYS A 54 0.71 0.41 9.59
CA LYS A 54 0.70 1.41 10.66
C LYS A 54 -0.30 2.50 10.34
N VAL A 55 -1.08 2.90 11.33
CA VAL A 55 -2.06 3.99 11.20
C VAL A 55 -1.33 5.31 10.95
N GLU A 56 -1.80 6.03 9.94
CA GLU A 56 -1.39 7.38 9.59
C GLU A 56 -2.57 8.36 9.63
N THR A 57 -2.27 9.63 9.39
CA THR A 57 -3.30 10.66 9.25
C THR A 57 -3.33 11.17 7.82
N GLY A 58 -4.48 11.68 7.39
CA GLY A 58 -4.62 12.21 6.05
C GLY A 58 -5.88 13.03 5.87
N SER A 59 -6.08 13.49 4.65
CA SER A 59 -7.24 14.28 4.26
C SER A 59 -7.56 14.09 2.79
N ILE A 60 -8.85 14.17 2.47
CA ILE A 60 -9.36 14.19 1.10
C ILE A 60 -10.03 15.55 0.89
N THR A 61 -9.60 16.28 -0.13
CA THR A 61 -10.20 17.58 -0.51
C THR A 61 -10.71 17.48 -1.93
N CYS A 62 -12.03 17.56 -2.09
CA CYS A 62 -12.69 17.53 -3.39
C CYS A 62 -13.28 18.92 -3.69
N PRO A 63 -12.62 19.74 -4.53
CA PRO A 63 -13.19 21.01 -4.95
C PRO A 63 -14.45 20.78 -5.81
N SER A 64 -15.34 21.77 -5.87
CA SER A 64 -16.55 21.70 -6.71
C SER A 64 -16.26 21.60 -8.21
N SER A 65 -15.06 21.99 -8.63
CA SER A 65 -14.54 21.86 -9.99
C SER A 65 -13.08 21.43 -9.93
N GLY A 66 -12.75 20.33 -10.63
CA GLY A 66 -11.39 19.77 -10.67
C GLY A 66 -11.25 18.46 -9.89
N PRO A 67 -10.04 17.86 -9.88
CA PRO A 67 -9.80 16.58 -9.23
C PRO A 67 -9.79 16.70 -7.71
N CYS A 68 -10.20 15.63 -7.03
CA CYS A 68 -9.94 15.50 -5.59
C CYS A 68 -8.44 15.35 -5.34
N THR A 69 -7.94 15.96 -4.26
CA THR A 69 -6.59 15.75 -3.75
C THR A 69 -6.63 14.91 -2.50
N LEU A 70 -5.82 13.85 -2.49
CA LEU A 70 -5.59 13.01 -1.34
C LEU A 70 -4.22 13.33 -0.75
N THR A 71 -4.16 13.54 0.57
CA THR A 71 -2.90 13.80 1.28
C THR A 71 -2.77 12.82 2.44
N ILE A 72 -1.64 12.12 2.47
CA ILE A 72 -1.25 11.23 3.57
C ILE A 72 -0.07 11.87 4.29
N ARG A 73 -0.18 12.02 5.61
CA ARG A 73 0.92 12.45 6.47
C ARG A 73 1.57 11.21 7.07
N VAL A 74 2.63 10.77 6.42
CA VAL A 74 3.36 9.54 6.78
C VAL A 74 4.41 9.84 7.85
N LYS A 75 4.43 9.07 8.93
CA LYS A 75 5.54 9.10 9.88
C LYS A 75 6.73 8.41 9.23
N VAL A 76 7.84 9.13 9.06
CA VAL A 76 9.05 8.57 8.42
C VAL A 76 9.57 7.30 9.11
N ALA A 77 9.32 7.13 10.41
CA ALA A 77 9.67 5.92 11.15
C ALA A 77 8.95 4.65 10.67
N ASP A 78 7.76 4.80 10.08
CA ASP A 78 6.92 3.72 9.60
C ASP A 78 7.28 3.30 8.16
N VAL A 79 8.17 4.06 7.48
CA VAL A 79 8.60 3.85 6.09
C VAL A 79 10.14 3.87 5.91
N GLY A 80 10.89 3.27 6.83
CA GLY A 80 12.34 3.10 6.67
C GLY A 80 13.19 4.34 6.98
N ARG A 81 12.60 5.38 7.60
CA ARG A 81 13.26 6.61 8.07
C ARG A 81 13.98 7.42 6.97
N PRO A 82 13.32 7.72 5.83
CA PRO A 82 13.92 8.58 4.82
C PRO A 82 14.16 9.98 5.38
N THR A 83 15.20 10.61 4.88
CA THR A 83 15.57 12.00 5.16
C THR A 83 15.39 12.85 3.91
N ALA A 84 15.53 14.18 4.02
CA ALA A 84 15.47 15.05 2.85
C ALA A 84 16.56 14.76 1.80
N SER A 85 17.66 14.12 2.20
CA SER A 85 18.74 13.69 1.29
C SER A 85 18.57 12.27 0.76
N SER A 86 17.54 11.52 1.20
CA SER A 86 17.27 10.18 0.71
C SER A 86 16.71 10.24 -0.72
N LEU A 87 17.27 9.41 -1.60
CA LEU A 87 16.67 9.11 -2.89
C LEU A 87 15.59 8.04 -2.66
N LEU A 88 14.35 8.38 -2.97
CA LEU A 88 13.28 7.40 -3.11
C LEU A 88 13.31 6.93 -4.56
N GLU A 89 13.70 5.68 -4.76
CA GLU A 89 13.79 5.07 -6.09
C GLU A 89 12.45 4.41 -6.44
N GLU A 90 12.11 4.42 -7.72
CA GLU A 90 10.94 3.71 -8.27
C GLU A 90 9.61 4.06 -7.58
N VAL A 91 9.39 5.34 -7.29
CA VAL A 91 8.12 5.80 -6.73
C VAL A 91 7.02 5.66 -7.78
N GLY A 92 6.07 4.77 -7.51
CA GLY A 92 4.85 4.56 -8.29
C GLY A 92 3.60 4.87 -7.48
N GLY A 93 2.45 4.94 -8.14
CA GLY A 93 1.14 5.07 -7.52
C GLY A 93 0.15 4.15 -8.20
N TYR A 94 -0.63 3.42 -7.40
CA TYR A 94 -1.55 2.39 -7.88
C TYR A 94 -2.90 2.56 -7.21
N ALA A 95 -3.98 2.26 -7.95
CA ALA A 95 -5.33 2.20 -7.43
C ALA A 95 -5.82 0.75 -7.51
N LEU A 96 -6.22 0.20 -6.37
CA LEU A 96 -6.63 -1.18 -6.23
C LEU A 96 -8.10 -1.25 -5.80
N ALA A 97 -8.81 -2.27 -6.27
CA ALA A 97 -10.06 -2.72 -5.67
C ALA A 97 -9.90 -4.13 -5.13
N ALA A 98 -10.21 -4.30 -3.85
CA ALA A 98 -10.11 -5.58 -3.17
C ALA A 98 -11.45 -5.98 -2.55
N ALA A 99 -11.76 -7.28 -2.56
CA ALA A 99 -12.96 -7.82 -1.92
C ALA A 99 -12.80 -7.98 -0.40
N ILE A 100 -11.56 -8.14 0.05
CA ILE A 100 -11.13 -8.19 1.45
C ILE A 100 -9.92 -7.29 1.62
N GLN A 101 -9.65 -6.86 2.85
CA GLN A 101 -8.41 -6.14 3.16
C GLN A 101 -7.20 -7.03 2.88
N GLU A 102 -6.15 -6.46 2.27
CA GLU A 102 -4.95 -7.18 1.86
C GLU A 102 -4.23 -7.81 3.05
N GLY A 103 -4.26 -7.15 4.22
CA GLY A 103 -3.69 -7.72 5.45
C GLY A 103 -4.41 -8.98 5.95
N ALA A 104 -5.67 -9.17 5.54
CA ALA A 104 -6.50 -10.33 5.87
C ALA A 104 -6.43 -11.45 4.81
N GLU A 105 -5.69 -11.26 3.71
CA GLU A 105 -5.47 -12.31 2.73
C GLU A 105 -4.71 -13.49 3.34
N ASP A 106 -5.12 -14.70 2.97
CA ASP A 106 -4.45 -15.92 3.32
C ASP A 106 -4.31 -16.84 2.09
N ASN A 107 -3.66 -17.98 2.28
CA ASN A 107 -3.47 -18.94 1.19
C ASN A 107 -4.80 -19.44 0.61
N VAL A 108 -5.87 -19.50 1.41
CA VAL A 108 -7.16 -20.00 0.94
C VAL A 108 -7.84 -18.94 0.06
N SER A 109 -7.91 -17.68 0.51
CA SER A 109 -8.51 -16.59 -0.27
C SER A 109 -7.77 -16.38 -1.58
N ALA A 110 -6.43 -16.39 -1.53
CA ALA A 110 -5.60 -16.21 -2.72
C ALA A 110 -5.69 -17.40 -3.70
N GLN A 111 -5.80 -18.66 -3.22
CA GLN A 111 -6.04 -19.83 -4.10
C GLN A 111 -7.41 -19.82 -4.77
N THR A 112 -8.36 -19.06 -4.23
CA THR A 112 -9.68 -18.84 -4.85
C THR A 112 -9.70 -17.62 -5.77
N ASP A 113 -8.53 -17.10 -6.17
CA ASP A 113 -8.35 -15.91 -7.00
C ASP A 113 -9.01 -14.64 -6.41
N THR A 114 -9.16 -14.59 -5.08
CA THR A 114 -9.63 -13.39 -4.36
C THR A 114 -8.41 -12.56 -3.98
N VAL A 115 -7.87 -11.82 -4.96
CA VAL A 115 -6.73 -10.90 -4.82
C VAL A 115 -7.13 -9.50 -5.30
N PRO A 116 -6.39 -8.43 -4.93
CA PRO A 116 -6.72 -7.08 -5.35
C PRO A 116 -6.58 -6.92 -6.85
N LEU A 117 -7.55 -6.25 -7.47
CA LEU A 117 -7.50 -5.86 -8.87
C LEU A 117 -6.89 -4.47 -8.99
N GLU A 118 -5.77 -4.35 -9.69
CA GLU A 118 -5.23 -3.06 -10.10
C GLU A 118 -6.13 -2.44 -11.19
N ILE A 119 -6.70 -1.28 -10.87
CA ILE A 119 -7.60 -0.53 -11.77
C ILE A 119 -6.83 0.52 -12.56
N ASP A 120 -5.84 1.16 -11.92
CA ASP A 120 -5.01 2.19 -12.52
C ASP A 120 -3.63 2.19 -11.86
N GLY A 121 -2.63 2.65 -12.61
CA GLY A 121 -1.24 2.61 -12.20
C GLY A 121 -0.43 3.64 -12.95
N VAL A 122 0.37 4.39 -12.21
CA VAL A 122 1.43 5.23 -12.77
C VAL A 122 2.77 4.78 -12.21
N CYS A 123 3.62 4.38 -13.14
CA CYS A 123 5.01 4.07 -12.87
C CYS A 123 5.91 5.04 -13.63
N CYS A 124 7.14 5.26 -13.23
CA CYS A 124 7.65 5.40 -11.88
C CYS A 124 8.69 6.52 -11.98
N TYR A 125 9.04 7.17 -10.88
CA TYR A 125 10.09 8.19 -10.89
C TYR A 125 10.96 8.11 -9.64
N ASN A 126 12.20 8.57 -9.78
CA ASN A 126 13.08 8.78 -8.65
C ASN A 126 12.81 10.15 -8.04
N PHE A 127 12.66 10.21 -6.72
CA PHE A 127 12.37 11.43 -5.97
C PHE A 127 13.44 11.74 -4.94
N THR A 128 13.82 13.01 -4.84
CA THR A 128 14.57 13.53 -3.69
C THR A 128 13.93 14.83 -3.27
N ALA A 129 13.73 15.01 -1.97
CA ALA A 129 13.18 16.26 -1.47
C ALA A 129 14.13 17.41 -1.81
N LYS A 130 13.56 18.56 -2.19
CA LYS A 130 14.35 19.78 -2.38
C LYS A 130 14.95 20.16 -1.03
N LYS A 131 16.27 20.39 -0.99
CA LYS A 131 16.91 20.96 0.22
C LYS A 131 16.24 22.31 0.49
N GLY A 132 15.63 22.42 1.68
CA GLY A 132 15.10 23.68 2.21
C GLY A 132 16.21 24.64 2.59
#